data_AF-A0A2Z2KAP8-F1
#
_entry.id   AF-A0A2Z2KAP8-F1
#
_cell.length_a   1.000
_cell.length_b   1.000
_cell.length_c   1.000
_cell.angle_alpha   90.00
_cell.angle_beta   90.00
_cell.angle_gamma   90.00
#
_symmetry.space_group_name_H-M   'P 1'
#
loop_
_entity.id
_entity.type
_entity.pdbx_description
1 polymer ?
#
loop_
_entity_poly.entity_id
_entity_poly.type
_entity_poly.pdbx_seq_one_letter_code
_entity_poly.pdbx_strand_id
1 'polypeptide(L)' 'MEHNTGVVLNSDYIRLGDVLRGDSRVEAVVLWDEVNNTYGVEVGERRDVWCELVTYLVQDENLKVVGNILKRS' A
#
# COMPACT_ATOMS: atom_id res chain seq x y z
N MET A 1 -11.30 -8.76 -17.11
CA MET A 1 -11.55 -9.24 -15.73
C MET A 1 -11.29 -8.06 -14.83
N GLU A 2 -12.29 -7.61 -14.07
CA GLU A 2 -12.08 -6.59 -13.04
C GLU A 2 -11.36 -7.28 -11.88
N HIS A 3 -10.05 -7.07 -11.79
CA HIS A 3 -9.30 -7.52 -10.62
C HIS A 3 -9.78 -6.65 -9.44
N ASN A 4 -10.40 -7.25 -8.43
CA ASN A 4 -10.80 -6.59 -7.20
C ASN A 4 -9.62 -5.78 -6.63
N THR A 5 -9.63 -4.46 -6.80
CA THR A 5 -8.48 -3.56 -6.67
C THR A 5 -8.23 -3.05 -5.24
N GLY A 6 -8.70 -3.74 -4.20
CA GLY A 6 -8.53 -3.26 -2.83
C GLY A 6 -8.62 -4.33 -1.75
N VAL A 7 -7.95 -4.04 -0.63
CA VAL A 7 -7.93 -4.81 0.62
C VAL A 7 -8.57 -3.94 1.71
N VAL A 8 -9.52 -4.50 2.47
CA VAL A 8 -10.09 -3.80 3.64
C VAL A 8 -9.19 -4.04 4.84
N LEU A 9 -8.80 -2.98 5.54
CA LEU A 9 -8.06 -3.09 6.80
C LEU A 9 -8.51 -2.03 7.81
N ASN A 10 -8.78 -2.44 9.06
CA ASN A 10 -9.17 -1.53 10.17
C ASN A 10 -10.29 -0.52 9.85
N SER A 11 -11.28 -0.92 9.05
CA SER A 11 -12.39 -0.07 8.55
C SER A 11 -12.03 0.92 7.44
N ASP A 12 -10.76 0.99 7.04
CA ASP A 12 -10.31 1.73 5.87
C ASP A 12 -10.17 0.80 4.66
N TYR A 13 -10.64 1.27 3.50
CA TYR A 13 -10.57 0.53 2.25
C TYR A 13 -9.30 0.95 1.50
N ILE A 14 -8.25 0.11 1.60
CA ILE A 14 -6.98 0.33 0.92
C ILE A 14 -7.10 -0.15 -0.52
N ARG A 15 -6.68 0.67 -1.47
CA ARG A 15 -6.75 0.41 -2.91
C ARG A 15 -5.37 0.32 -3.53
N LEU A 16 -5.33 -0.34 -4.68
CA LEU A 16 -4.19 -0.24 -5.58
C LEU A 16 -3.84 1.24 -5.85
N GLY A 17 -2.56 1.56 -5.69
CA GLY A 17 -2.01 2.89 -5.85
C GLY A 17 -2.19 3.81 -4.64
N ASP A 18 -2.85 3.38 -3.56
CA ASP A 18 -2.90 4.18 -2.34
C ASP A 18 -1.49 4.41 -1.79
N VAL A 19 -1.25 5.63 -1.33
CA VAL A 19 -0.03 6.03 -0.65
C VAL A 19 -0.31 5.98 0.84
N LEU A 20 0.39 5.08 1.52
CA LEU A 20 0.34 4.91 2.96
C LEU A 20 1.47 5.73 3.60
N ARG A 21 1.16 6.39 4.70
CA ARG A 21 2.15 7.09 5.53
C ARG A 21 1.84 6.85 6.99
N GLY A 22 2.85 6.43 7.73
CA GLY A 22 2.76 6.20 9.18
C GLY A 22 3.46 7.31 9.97
N ASP A 23 4.00 6.96 11.15
CA ASP A 23 4.75 7.92 11.98
C ASP A 23 6.12 8.25 11.40
N SER A 24 6.72 7.28 10.72
CA SER A 24 7.86 7.55 9.86
C SER A 24 7.37 8.40 8.69
N ARG A 25 8.07 9.49 8.35
CA ARG A 25 7.74 10.34 7.18
C ARG A 25 7.87 9.62 5.84
N VAL A 26 8.21 8.33 5.88
CA VAL A 26 8.40 7.46 4.73
C VAL A 26 7.04 7.08 4.17
N GLU A 27 6.88 7.25 2.87
CA GLU A 27 5.69 6.83 2.15
C GLU A 27 5.88 5.45 1.55
N ALA A 28 4.79 4.69 1.50
CA ALA A 28 4.74 3.41 0.83
C ALA A 28 3.55 3.37 -0.14
N VAL A 29 3.77 2.86 -1.35
CA VAL A 29 2.73 2.78 -2.38
C VAL A 29 2.22 1.36 -2.47
N VAL A 30 0.90 1.18 -2.40
CA VAL A 30 0.24 -0.12 -2.54
C VAL A 30 0.24 -0.55 -3.99
N LEU A 31 0.84 -1.70 -4.27
CA LEU A 31 0.99 -2.26 -5.60
C LEU A 31 0.52 -3.73 -5.63
N TRP A 32 0.30 -4.23 -6.85
CA TRP A 32 -0.01 -5.62 -7.11
C TRP A 32 1.23 -6.32 -7.64
N ASP A 33 1.61 -7.43 -7.01
CA ASP A 33 2.65 -8.33 -7.50
C ASP A 33 2.02 -9.40 -8.40
N GLU A 34 2.25 -9.28 -9.70
CA GLU A 34 1.75 -10.24 -10.71
C GLU A 34 2.40 -11.63 -10.61
N VAL A 35 3.63 -11.72 -10.09
CA VAL A 35 4.36 -12.98 -9.97
C VAL A 35 3.79 -13.81 -8.84
N ASN A 36 3.57 -13.20 -7.68
CA ASN A 36 3.06 -13.88 -6.48
C ASN A 36 1.54 -13.78 -6.33
N ASN A 37 0.85 -13.02 -7.19
CA ASN A 37 -0.58 -12.73 -7.11
C ASN A 37 -0.99 -12.21 -5.72
N THR A 38 -0.26 -11.22 -5.22
CA THR A 38 -0.48 -10.65 -3.89
C THR A 38 -0.35 -9.13 -3.89
N TYR A 39 -0.89 -8.50 -2.84
CA TYR A 39 -0.68 -7.08 -2.59
C TYR A 39 0.58 -6.86 -1.76
N GLY A 40 1.33 -5.83 -2.12
CA GLY A 40 2.44 -5.36 -1.31
C GLY A 40 2.61 -3.86 -1.42
N VAL A 41 3.70 -3.40 -0.84
CA VAL A 41 4.07 -1.99 -0.87
C VAL A 41 5.50 -1.81 -1.35
N GLU A 42 5.70 -0.77 -2.14
CA GLU A 42 7.04 -0.23 -2.46
C GLU A 42 7.28 1.00 -1.60
N VAL A 43 8.38 1.00 -0.84
CA VAL A 43 8.74 2.07 0.10
C VAL A 43 9.55 3.14 -0.62
N GLY A 44 9.04 4.37 -0.70
CA GLY A 44 9.53 5.41 -1.62
C GLY A 44 10.99 5.84 -1.44
N GLU A 45 11.52 5.77 -0.21
CA GLU A 45 12.94 6.08 0.06
C GLU A 45 13.90 4.94 -0.30
N ARG A 46 13.37 3.74 -0.54
CA ARG A 46 14.10 2.50 -0.80
C ARG A 46 13.36 1.67 -1.84
N ARG A 47 13.51 2.06 -3.12
CA ARG A 47 12.94 1.34 -4.29
C ARG A 47 13.41 -0.12 -4.42
N ASP A 48 14.33 -0.56 -3.58
CA ASP A 48 14.81 -1.94 -3.46
C ASP A 48 14.02 -2.78 -2.43
N VAL A 49 13.10 -2.17 -1.68
CA VAL A 49 12.38 -2.85 -0.59
C VAL A 49 10.92 -3.05 -0.97
N TRP A 50 10.59 -4.33 -1.22
CA TRP A 50 9.23 -4.83 -1.29
C TRP A 50 8.83 -5.43 0.05
N CYS A 51 7.60 -5.13 0.50
CA CYS A 51 7.01 -5.77 1.67
C CYS A 51 5.58 -6.21 1.34
N GLU A 52 5.18 -7.41 1.79
CA GLU A 52 3.78 -7.82 1.70
C GLU A 52 2.89 -6.86 2.48
N LEU A 53 1.73 -6.52 1.91
CA LEU A 53 0.88 -5.45 2.43
C LEU A 53 0.42 -5.76 3.86
N VAL A 54 0.03 -7.01 4.14
CA VAL A 54 -0.40 -7.44 5.48
C VAL A 54 0.74 -7.29 6.50
N THR A 55 1.96 -7.68 6.12
CA THR A 55 3.13 -7.57 6.99
C THR A 55 3.44 -6.11 7.29
N TYR A 56 3.38 -5.24 6.28
CA TYR A 56 3.60 -3.81 6.45
C TYR A 56 2.56 -3.17 7.37
N LEU A 57 1.29 -3.53 7.21
CA LEU A 57 0.19 -2.98 8.01
C LEU A 57 0.24 -3.39 9.49
N VAL A 58 0.82 -4.55 9.81
CA VAL A 58 1.01 -4.99 11.20
C VAL A 58 2.21 -4.30 11.87
N GLN A 59 3.16 -3.76 11.08
CA GLN A 59 4.36 -3.11 11.60
C GLN A 59 4.12 -1.67 12.07
N ASP A 60 3.10 -0.99 11.57
CA ASP A 60 2.80 0.41 11.91
C ASP A 60 1.28 0.61 12.04
N GLU A 61 0.82 0.75 13.28
CA GLU A 61 -0.60 0.95 13.62
C GLU A 61 -1.13 2.34 13.25
N ASN A 62 -0.24 3.30 12.97
CA ASN A 62 -0.57 4.69 12.67
C ASN A 62 -0.62 4.98 11.17
N LEU A 63 -0.58 3.95 10.32
CA LEU A 63 -0.67 4.09 8.87
C LEU A 63 -2.00 4.71 8.44
N LYS A 64 -1.91 5.70 7.56
CA LYS A 64 -3.06 6.38 6.96
C LYS A 64 -2.87 6.51 5.46
N VAL A 65 -3.97 6.49 4.72
CA VAL A 65 -3.96 6.83 3.29
C VAL A 65 -3.82 8.34 3.14
N VAL A 66 -2.77 8.81 2.49
CA VAL A 66 -2.48 10.24 2.26
C VAL A 66 -2.68 10.67 0.80
N GLY A 67 -2.88 9.72 -0.10
CA GLY A 67 -3.10 9.97 -1.51
C GLY A 67 -3.29 8.69 -2.30
N ASN A 68 -3.49 8.81 -3.60
CA ASN A 68 -3.53 7.68 -4.52
C ASN A 68 -2.88 8.07 -5.86
N ILE A 69 -1.84 7.35 -6.28
CA ILE A 69 -1.05 7.70 -7.47
C ILE A 69 -1.79 7.46 -8.79
N LEU A 70 -2.89 6.71 -8.77
CA LEU A 70 -3.71 6.41 -9.95
C LEU A 70 -4.87 7.39 -10.12
N LYS A 71 -5.20 8.16 -9.08
CA LYS A 71 -6.20 9.23 -9.16
C LYS A 71 -5.50 10.53 -9.52
N ARG A 72 -5.74 11.04 -10.74
CA ARG A 72 -5.43 12.42 -11.07
C ARG A 72 -6.39 13.33 -10.31
N SER A 73 -5.85 14.20 -9.46
CA SER A 73 -6.57 15.32 -8.83
C SER A 73 -6.97 16.39 -9.83
#